data_AF-A0A4Y2KWB6-F1
#
_entry.id   AF-A0A4Y2KWB6-F1
#
_cell.length_a   1.000
_cell.length_b   1.000
_cell.length_c   1.000
_cell.angle_alpha   90.00
_cell.angle_beta   90.00
_cell.angle_gamma   90.00
#
_symmetry.space_group_name_H-M   'P 1'
#
loop_
_entity.id
_entity.type
_entity.pdbx_description
1 polymer ?
#
loop_
_entity_poly.entity_id
_entity_poly.type
_entity_poly.pdbx_seq_one_letter_code
_entity_poly.pdbx_strand_id
1 'polypeptide(L)'
;MSNIYAISRAPVLNSSDTMDFLIENKLEVCLTLSVEDQVLMMQHADETLKELILILRKDKDNEDRTKEEKQKVQKGNRLFRAIHDGAMERLLFVIPKSMKKL
;
A
#
# COMPACT_ATOMS: atom_id res chain seq x y z
N MET A 1 47.96 33.86 -42.06
CA MET A 1 47.04 34.09 -40.94
C MET A 1 45.62 34.09 -41.46
N SER A 2 44.69 33.60 -40.63
CA SER A 2 43.22 33.64 -40.72
C SER A 2 42.56 32.87 -41.87
N ASN A 3 41.45 32.15 -41.70
CA ASN A 3 40.55 32.04 -40.57
C ASN A 3 39.91 30.65 -40.59
N ILE A 4 40.02 29.95 -39.46
CA ILE A 4 39.23 28.76 -39.17
C ILE A 4 37.80 29.25 -38.89
N TYR A 5 36.82 28.37 -39.12
CA TYR A 5 35.42 28.44 -38.67
C TYR A 5 34.43 29.17 -39.58
N ALA A 6 33.61 28.38 -40.27
CA ALA A 6 32.18 28.34 -40.02
C ALA A 6 31.53 27.21 -40.83
N ILE A 7 31.71 25.96 -40.38
CA ILE A 7 30.76 24.90 -40.74
C ILE A 7 29.50 25.22 -39.93
N SER A 8 28.63 26.07 -40.47
CA SER A 8 27.33 26.37 -39.89
C SER A 8 26.51 25.08 -39.90
N ARG A 9 26.56 24.34 -38.79
CA ARG A 9 25.65 23.23 -38.52
C ARG A 9 24.30 23.84 -38.21
N ALA A 10 23.50 24.06 -39.23
CA ALA A 10 22.08 24.29 -39.03
C ALA A 10 21.54 23.13 -38.17
N PRO A 11 20.83 23.39 -37.05
CA PRO A 11 20.22 22.33 -36.29
C PRO A 11 19.21 21.62 -37.19
N VAL A 12 19.32 20.30 -37.30
CA VAL A 12 18.30 19.48 -37.95
C VAL A 12 17.07 19.53 -37.05
N LEU A 13 16.07 20.31 -37.45
CA LEU A 13 14.90 20.68 -36.63
C LEU A 13 13.84 19.57 -36.49
N ASN A 14 14.18 18.31 -36.80
CA ASN A 14 13.20 17.23 -36.83
C ASN A 14 13.73 15.98 -36.10
N SER A 15 14.07 16.09 -34.82
CA SER A 15 14.23 14.90 -33.94
C SER A 15 13.01 14.81 -33.04
N SER A 16 11.88 14.36 -33.61
CA SER A 16 10.67 13.98 -32.86
C SER A 16 10.96 12.88 -31.85
N ASP A 17 11.90 12.00 -32.20
CA ASP A 17 12.28 10.81 -31.41
C ASP A 17 12.81 11.15 -30.01
N THR A 18 13.31 12.37 -29.80
CA THR A 18 13.88 12.77 -28.50
C THR A 18 12.82 12.92 -27.41
N MET A 19 11.61 13.37 -27.76
CA MET A 19 10.52 13.54 -26.79
C MET A 19 9.86 12.19 -26.48
N ASP A 20 9.62 11.37 -27.51
CA ASP A 20 9.04 10.04 -27.33
C ASP A 20 9.98 9.12 -26.54
N PHE A 21 11.30 9.18 -26.79
CA PHE A 21 12.31 8.46 -26.01
C PHE A 21 12.37 8.91 -24.53
N LEU A 22 12.17 10.20 -24.24
CA LEU A 22 12.11 10.71 -22.86
C LEU A 22 10.82 10.28 -22.16
N ILE A 23 9.71 10.23 -22.88
CA ILE A 23 8.42 9.75 -22.37
C ILE A 23 8.51 8.24 -22.10
N GLU A 24 9.01 7.44 -23.04
CA GLU A 24 9.15 5.98 -22.91
C GLU A 24 10.14 5.57 -21.79
N ASN A 25 11.26 6.29 -21.61
CA ASN A 25 12.29 5.89 -20.63
C ASN A 25 12.12 6.49 -19.22
N LYS A 26 11.28 7.52 -19.04
CA LYS A 26 11.05 8.18 -17.73
C LYS A 26 9.59 8.17 -17.29
N LEU A 27 8.78 7.30 -17.86
CA LEU A 27 7.41 7.10 -17.39
C LEU A 27 7.42 6.40 -16.03
N GLU A 28 7.52 7.19 -14.96
CA GLU A 28 7.26 6.73 -13.60
C GLU A 28 5.77 6.39 -13.49
N VAL A 29 5.47 5.09 -13.49
CA VAL A 29 4.11 4.60 -13.27
C VAL A 29 3.80 4.69 -11.78
N CYS A 30 3.10 5.76 -11.39
CA CYS A 30 2.61 5.93 -10.03
C CYS A 30 1.40 5.01 -9.80
N LEU A 31 1.56 4.01 -8.94
CA LEU A 31 0.43 3.21 -8.44
C LEU A 31 -0.22 3.93 -7.25
N THR A 32 -1.52 4.18 -7.34
CA THR A 32 -2.30 4.67 -6.20
C THR A 32 -2.82 3.48 -5.40
N LEU A 33 -2.70 3.59 -4.08
CA LEU A 33 -3.15 2.56 -3.14
C LEU A 33 -4.08 3.20 -2.13
N SER A 34 -5.28 2.63 -1.97
CA SER A 34 -6.20 3.06 -0.92
C SER A 34 -5.61 2.71 0.46
N VAL A 35 -5.96 3.49 1.49
CA VAL A 35 -5.56 3.21 2.89
C VAL A 35 -5.99 1.79 3.29
N GLU A 36 -7.16 1.42 2.84
CA GLU A 36 -7.78 0.13 3.02
C GLU A 36 -6.96 -1.04 2.44
N ASP A 37 -6.41 -0.87 1.25
CA ASP A 37 -5.55 -1.88 0.61
C ASP A 37 -4.17 -1.92 1.24
N GLN A 38 -3.63 -0.77 1.63
CA GLN A 38 -2.39 -0.72 2.40
C GLN A 38 -2.53 -1.51 3.70
N VAL A 39 -3.60 -1.30 4.46
CA VAL A 39 -3.84 -2.04 5.71
C VAL A 39 -4.01 -3.53 5.44
N LEU A 40 -4.73 -3.91 4.38
CA LEU A 40 -4.88 -5.31 4.00
C LEU A 40 -3.51 -5.95 3.73
N MET A 41 -2.66 -5.30 2.92
CA MET A 41 -1.31 -5.80 2.66
C MET A 41 -0.49 -5.94 3.93
N MET A 42 -0.53 -4.94 4.82
CA MET A 42 0.17 -4.99 6.11
C MET A 42 -0.31 -6.16 7.00
N GLN A 43 -1.62 -6.41 7.05
CA GLN A 43 -2.19 -7.48 7.86
C GLN A 43 -1.85 -8.87 7.33
N HIS A 44 -1.77 -9.04 6.00
CA HIS A 44 -1.42 -10.33 5.39
C HIS A 44 0.08 -10.58 5.33
N ALA A 45 0.90 -9.53 5.38
CA ALA A 45 2.35 -9.63 5.48
C ALA A 45 2.81 -10.06 6.87
N ASP A 46 2.06 -9.73 7.93
CA ASP A 46 2.35 -10.15 9.30
C ASP A 46 1.80 -11.55 9.58
N GLU A 47 2.68 -12.48 9.93
CA GLU A 47 2.33 -13.89 10.16
C GLU A 47 1.33 -14.04 11.32
N THR A 48 1.49 -13.27 12.39
CA THR A 48 0.60 -13.36 13.56
C THR A 48 -0.80 -12.88 13.26
N LEU A 49 -0.93 -11.79 12.49
CA LEU A 49 -2.23 -11.27 12.07
C LEU A 49 -2.88 -12.17 11.02
N LYS A 50 -2.08 -12.76 10.11
CA LYS A 50 -2.56 -13.72 9.12
C LYS A 50 -3.13 -14.98 9.76
N GLU A 51 -2.46 -15.53 10.77
CA GLU A 51 -2.98 -16.66 11.55
C GLU A 51 -4.29 -16.30 12.25
N LEU A 52 -4.35 -15.13 12.88
CA LEU A 52 -5.58 -14.60 13.48
C LEU A 52 -6.74 -14.51 12.47
N ILE A 53 -6.50 -14.05 11.24
CA ILE A 53 -7.52 -14.03 10.17
C ILE A 53 -8.01 -15.46 9.86
N LEU A 54 -7.12 -16.44 9.83
CA LEU A 54 -7.48 -17.83 9.56
C LEU A 54 -8.31 -18.45 10.68
N ILE A 55 -7.94 -18.20 11.94
CA ILE A 55 -8.66 -18.65 13.13
C ILE A 55 -10.06 -18.05 13.15
N LEU A 56 -10.18 -16.72 12.97
CA LEU A 56 -11.47 -16.02 12.97
C LEU A 56 -12.40 -16.48 11.84
N ARG A 57 -11.84 -16.94 10.72
CA ARG A 57 -12.60 -17.49 9.59
C ARG A 57 -13.08 -18.92 9.86
N LYS A 58 -12.30 -19.75 10.55
CA LYS A 58 -12.61 -21.17 10.81
C LYS A 58 -13.59 -21.34 11.96
N ASP A 59 -13.35 -20.65 13.07
CA ASP A 59 -14.05 -20.91 14.32
C ASP A 59 -15.18 -19.90 14.48
N LYS A 60 -16.39 -20.20 14.01
CA LYS A 60 -17.56 -19.35 14.29
C LYS A 60 -17.93 -19.36 15.77
N ASP A 61 -17.57 -20.44 16.47
CA ASP A 61 -17.89 -20.64 17.87
C ASP A 61 -16.79 -20.02 18.74
N ASN A 62 -17.21 -19.05 19.55
CA ASN A 62 -16.36 -18.05 20.20
C ASN A 62 -15.81 -18.54 21.58
N GLU A 63 -16.01 -19.82 21.92
CA GLU A 63 -15.79 -20.35 23.27
C GLU A 63 -14.30 -20.35 23.64
N ASP A 64 -13.44 -20.89 22.76
CA ASP A 64 -12.00 -21.09 23.04
C ASP A 64 -11.12 -19.85 22.84
N ARG A 65 -11.68 -18.73 22.39
CA ARG A 65 -10.89 -17.53 22.08
C ARG A 65 -10.44 -16.76 23.31
N THR A 66 -9.20 -16.29 23.28
CA THR A 66 -8.66 -15.39 24.29
C THR A 66 -9.41 -14.05 24.31
N LYS A 67 -9.36 -13.31 25.44
CA LYS A 67 -10.01 -12.00 25.55
C LYS A 67 -9.55 -11.01 24.47
N GLU A 68 -8.27 -11.07 24.07
CA GLU A 68 -7.71 -10.21 23.01
C GLU A 68 -8.25 -10.57 21.62
N GLU A 69 -8.49 -11.85 21.35
CA GLU A 69 -9.08 -12.32 20.10
C GLU A 69 -10.57 -11.99 20.03
N LYS A 70 -11.29 -12.09 21.15
CA LYS A 70 -12.72 -11.73 21.24
C LYS A 70 -13.01 -10.27 20.93
N GLN A 71 -12.05 -9.37 21.20
CA GLN A 71 -12.17 -7.95 20.86
C GLN A 71 -11.88 -7.67 19.36
N LYS A 72 -11.28 -8.62 18.65
CA LYS A 72 -10.97 -8.49 17.24
C LYS A 72 -12.09 -9.10 16.41
N VAL A 73 -12.50 -8.36 15.38
CA VAL A 73 -13.58 -8.75 14.47
C VAL A 73 -13.01 -8.79 13.06
N GLN A 74 -13.30 -9.86 12.34
CA GLN A 74 -13.01 -9.94 10.91
C GLN A 74 -14.22 -9.44 10.12
N LYS A 75 -14.01 -8.46 9.24
CA LYS A 75 -15.01 -8.03 8.26
C LYS A 75 -14.42 -8.14 6.87
N GLY A 76 -14.96 -9.06 6.06
CA GLY A 76 -14.33 -9.46 4.79
C GLY A 76 -12.97 -10.11 5.02
N ASN A 77 -11.91 -9.56 4.41
CA ASN A 77 -10.53 -10.05 4.55
C ASN A 77 -9.66 -9.22 5.49
N ARG A 78 -10.27 -8.32 6.27
CA ARG A 78 -9.56 -7.35 7.13
C ARG A 78 -9.91 -7.55 8.60
N LEU A 79 -8.90 -7.35 9.45
CA LEU A 79 -9.00 -7.36 10.90
C LEU A 79 -9.33 -5.97 11.44
N PHE A 80 -10.31 -5.92 12.33
CA PHE A 80 -10.70 -4.75 13.08
C PHE A 80 -10.65 -5.04 14.58
N ARG A 81 -10.45 -4.00 15.37
CA ARG A 81 -10.72 -4.00 16.81
C ARG A 81 -12.01 -3.23 17.05
N ALA A 82 -12.98 -3.86 17.70
CA ALA A 82 -14.18 -3.19 18.16
C ALA A 82 -13.87 -2.42 19.44
N ILE A 83 -14.23 -1.14 19.44
CA ILE A 83 -14.20 -0.27 20.61
C ILE A 83 -15.61 0.24 20.84
N HIS A 84 -16.15 -0.04 22.02
CA HIS A 84 -17.43 0.49 22.47
C HIS A 84 -17.16 1.77 23.27
N ASP A 85 -17.57 2.91 22.71
CA ASP A 85 -17.49 4.20 23.37
C ASP A 85 -18.93 4.65 23.70
N GLY A 86 -19.50 4.02 24.73
CA GLY A 86 -20.90 4.19 25.12
C GLY A 86 -21.87 3.65 24.05
N ALA A 87 -22.59 4.56 23.38
CA ALA A 87 -23.66 4.24 22.43
C ALA A 87 -23.17 3.91 21.01
N MET A 88 -21.89 4.15 20.70
CA MET A 88 -21.33 3.89 19.37
C MET A 88 -20.24 2.82 19.41
N GLU A 89 -20.36 1.86 18.50
CA GLU A 89 -19.31 0.92 18.18
C GLU A 89 -18.41 1.52 17.08
N ARG A 90 -17.12 1.67 17.37
CA ARG A 90 -16.11 2.10 16.41
C ARG A 90 -15.20 0.92 16.07
N LEU A 91 -14.98 0.70 14.78
CA LEU A 91 -14.05 -0.31 14.28
C LEU A 91 -12.73 0.35 13.90
N LEU A 92 -11.65 -0.05 14.55
CA LEU A 92 -10.29 0.41 14.23
C LEU A 92 -9.51 -0.67 13.49
N PHE A 93 -8.71 -0.29 12.51
CA PHE A 93 -7.80 -1.22 11.84
C PHE A 93 -6.77 -1.79 12.82
N VAL A 94 -6.56 -3.10 12.75
CA VAL A 94 -5.47 -3.75 13.47
C VAL A 94 -4.21 -3.66 12.62
N ILE A 95 -3.17 -3.00 13.15
CA ILE A 95 -1.88 -2.84 12.47
C ILE A 95 -0.84 -3.73 13.18
N PRO A 96 0.12 -4.33 12.44
CA PRO A 96 1.24 -5.09 13.01
C PRO A 96 1.94 -4.33 14.14
N LYS A 97 2.40 -5.06 15.16
CA LYS A 97 3.09 -4.46 16.32
C LYS A 97 4.38 -3.74 15.90
N SER A 98 5.09 -4.28 14.91
CA SER A 98 6.31 -3.71 14.33
C SER A 98 6.13 -2.32 13.73
N MET A 99 4.90 -1.97 13.32
CA MET A 99 4.58 -0.67 12.72
C MET A 99 4.00 0.33 13.71
N LYS A 100 3.77 -0.08 14.96
CA LYS A 100 3.37 0.84 16.01
C LYS A 100 4.59 1.65 16.42
N LYS A 101 4.46 2.98 16.43
CA LYS A 101 5.46 3.83 17.08
C LYS A 101 5.48 3.50 18.58
N LEU A 102 6.67 3.23 19.10
CA LEU A 102 6.96 3.10 20.53
C LEU A 102 6.86 4.46 21.22
#